data_AF-A0A7V8SZT4-F1
#
_entry.id   AF-A0A7V8SZT4-F1
#
_cell.length_a   1.000
_cell.length_b   1.000
_cell.length_c   1.000
_cell.angle_alpha   90.00
_cell.angle_beta   90.00
_cell.angle_gamma   90.00
#
_symmetry.space_group_name_H-M   'P 1'
#
loop_
_entity.id
_entity.type
_entity.pdbx_description
1 polymer ?
#
loop_
_entity_poly.entity_id
_entity_poly.type
_entity_poly.pdbx_seq_one_letter_code
_entity_poly.pdbx_strand_id
1 'polypeptide(L)'
;MRVAVESTTLTTVEYDEARELLQLEFCNRAVYLYFGVPPTVHQALLRAPSKGRYFNQTIRGRFRYRPIANFETVPQGVEMPAQCHR
;
A
#
# COMPACT_ATOMS: atom_id res chain seq x y z
N MET A 1 0.27 7.49 -6.95
CA MET A 1 -1.01 8.21 -6.85
C MET A 1 -1.58 8.05 -5.44
N ARG A 2 -1.93 9.15 -4.78
CA ARG A 2 -2.53 9.18 -3.42
C ARG A 2 -3.99 9.62 -3.52
N VAL A 3 -4.87 8.90 -2.85
CA VAL A 3 -6.33 9.11 -2.86
C VAL A 3 -6.86 9.03 -1.43
N ALA A 4 -7.51 10.10 -0.97
CA ALA A 4 -8.30 10.07 0.26
C ALA A 4 -9.60 9.30 0.00
N VAL A 5 -9.95 8.37 0.89
CA VAL A 5 -11.16 7.55 0.76
C VAL A 5 -12.04 7.72 1.97
N GLU A 6 -13.34 7.88 1.73
CA GLU A 6 -14.33 7.87 2.81
C GLU A 6 -14.61 6.40 3.18
N SER A 7 -13.94 5.91 4.22
CA SER A 7 -14.17 4.58 4.76
C SER A 7 -14.00 4.56 6.27
N THR A 8 -14.73 3.67 6.94
CA THR A 8 -14.62 3.46 8.39
C THR A 8 -13.32 2.75 8.79
N THR A 9 -12.57 2.22 7.81
CA THR A 9 -11.34 1.45 8.03
C THR A 9 -10.10 2.14 7.49
N LEU A 10 -10.21 2.76 6.31
CA LEU A 10 -9.11 3.40 5.60
C LEU A 10 -9.39 4.89 5.44
N THR A 11 -8.36 5.70 5.62
CA THR A 11 -8.40 7.15 5.43
C THR A 11 -7.73 7.54 4.11
N THR A 12 -6.59 6.94 3.82
CA THR A 12 -5.80 7.22 2.62
C THR A 12 -5.33 5.93 1.98
N VAL A 13 -5.40 5.89 0.65
CA VAL A 13 -4.79 4.86 -0.19
C VAL A 13 -3.74 5.53 -1.06
N GLU A 14 -2.52 5.02 -1.05
CA GLU A 14 -1.47 5.48 -1.94
C GLU A 14 -0.86 4.30 -2.69
N TYR A 15 -0.61 4.48 -3.97
CA TYR A 15 -0.14 3.41 -4.84
C TYR A 15 0.98 3.88 -5.77
N ASP A 16 2.07 3.12 -5.81
CA ASP A 16 3.20 3.31 -6.72
C ASP A 16 3.18 2.19 -7.77
N GLU A 17 2.86 2.55 -9.01
CA GLU A 17 2.79 1.63 -10.14
C GLU A 17 4.16 1.09 -10.57
N ALA A 18 5.23 1.89 -10.43
CA ALA A 18 6.57 1.48 -10.86
C ALA A 18 7.16 0.43 -9.91
N ARG A 19 6.73 0.44 -8.65
CA ARG A 19 7.24 -0.44 -7.59
C ARG A 19 6.21 -1.47 -7.10
N GLU A 20 4.99 -1.42 -7.65
CA GLU A 20 3.84 -2.22 -7.22
C GLU A 20 3.62 -2.15 -5.69
N LEU A 21 3.72 -0.93 -5.14
CA LEU A 21 3.59 -0.68 -3.71
C LEU A 21 2.24 -0.07 -3.40
N LEU A 22 1.50 -0.69 -2.49
CA LEU A 22 0.23 -0.18 -1.98
C LEU A 22 0.39 0.23 -0.51
N GLN A 23 0.33 1.52 -0.25
CA GLN A 23 0.33 2.10 1.09
C GLN A 23 -1.10 2.38 1.54
N LEU A 24 -1.44 1.92 2.74
CA LEU A 24 -2.76 2.05 3.34
C LEU A 24 -2.64 2.74 4.69
N GLU A 25 -3.31 3.88 4.82
CA GLU A 25 -3.47 4.59 6.08
C GLU A 25 -4.84 4.24 6.66
N PHE A 26 -4.83 3.74 7.89
CA PHE A 26 -6.03 3.35 8.63
C PHE A 26 -6.50 4.49 9.53
N CYS A 27 -7.79 4.49 9.88
CA CYS A 27 -8.38 5.51 10.75
C CYS A 27 -7.74 5.59 12.15
N ASN A 28 -7.08 4.51 12.60
CA ASN A 28 -6.29 4.49 13.84
C ASN A 28 -4.87 5.07 13.68
N ARG A 29 -4.60 5.77 12.57
CA ARG A 29 -3.30 6.30 12.15
C ARG A 29 -2.20 5.26 11.92
N ALA A 30 -2.53 3.97 11.88
CA ALA A 30 -1.58 2.95 11.48
C ALA A 30 -1.39 3.00 9.96
N VAL A 31 -0.14 2.95 9.51
CA VAL A 31 0.19 2.93 8.08
C VAL A 31 0.91 1.64 7.73
N TYR A 32 0.44 0.98 6.68
CA TYR A 32 0.99 -0.29 6.20
C TYR A 32 1.38 -0.16 4.74
N LEU A 33 2.57 -0.66 4.41
CA LEU A 33 3.04 -0.78 3.04
C LEU A 33 2.96 -2.24 2.60
N TYR A 34 2.22 -2.48 1.51
CA TYR A 34 2.08 -3.77 0.86
C TYR A 34 2.92 -3.81 -0.42
N PHE A 35 3.59 -4.93 -0.64
CA PHE A 35 4.54 -5.12 -1.74
C PHE A 35 4.00 -6.10 -2.79
N GLY A 36 4.29 -5.83 -4.07
CA GLY A 36 3.89 -6.68 -5.19
C GLY A 36 2.38 -6.69 -5.40
N VAL A 37 1.72 -5.57 -5.15
CA VAL A 37 0.28 -5.43 -5.36
C VAL A 37 0.03 -4.95 -6.78
N PRO A 38 -0.66 -5.71 -7.64
CA PRO A 38 -0.92 -5.30 -9.01
C PRO A 38 -1.81 -4.05 -9.10
N PRO A 39 -1.70 -3.26 -10.19
CA PRO A 39 -2.52 -2.06 -10.39
C PRO A 39 -4.03 -2.37 -10.46
N THR A 40 -4.39 -3.58 -10.91
CA THR A 40 -5.78 -4.07 -10.92
C THR A 40 -6.37 -4.17 -9.52
N VAL A 41 -5.58 -4.58 -8.52
CA VAL A 41 -6.01 -4.67 -7.12
C VAL A 41 -6.22 -3.29 -6.53
N HIS A 42 -5.35 -2.33 -6.85
CA HIS A 42 -5.51 -0.93 -6.45
C HIS A 42 -6.78 -0.32 -7.05
N GLN A 43 -7.01 -0.47 -8.35
CA GLN A 43 -8.23 0.03 -9.00
C GLN A 43 -9.50 -0.62 -8.43
N ALA A 44 -9.47 -1.93 -8.18
CA ALA A 44 -10.60 -2.63 -7.58
C ALA A 44 -10.85 -2.18 -6.13
N LEU A 45 -9.80 -1.90 -5.34
CA LEU A 45 -9.94 -1.28 -4.02
C LEU A 45 -10.63 0.08 -4.14
N LEU A 46 -10.19 0.95 -5.05
CA LEU A 46 -10.78 2.28 -5.27
C LEU A 46 -12.23 2.23 -5.79
N ARG A 47 -12.63 1.16 -6.49
CA ARG A 47 -14.02 0.97 -6.95
C ARG A 47 -14.91 0.23 -5.95
N ALA A 48 -14.33 -0.47 -4.97
CA ALA A 48 -15.11 -1.27 -4.04
C ALA A 48 -16.06 -0.39 -3.18
N PRO A 49 -17.32 -0.82 -2.96
CA PRO A 49 -18.27 -0.07 -2.14
C PRO A 49 -17.87 -0.02 -0.66
N SER A 50 -17.09 -1.01 -0.20
CA SER A 50 -16.48 -1.01 1.13
C SER A 50 -15.01 -1.35 1.03
N LYS A 51 -14.15 -0.34 1.27
CA LYS A 51 -12.69 -0.48 1.21
C LYS A 51 -12.18 -1.49 2.23
N GLY A 52 -12.68 -1.42 3.46
CA GLY A 52 -12.34 -2.37 4.52
C GLY A 52 -12.72 -3.82 4.18
N ARG A 53 -13.90 -4.05 3.61
CA ARG A 53 -14.32 -5.40 3.21
C ARG A 53 -13.46 -5.95 2.06
N TYR A 54 -13.14 -5.13 1.06
CA TYR A 54 -12.25 -5.54 -0.03
C TYR A 54 -10.84 -5.84 0.48
N PHE A 55 -10.29 -4.96 1.32
CA PHE A 55 -8.99 -5.16 1.94
C PHE A 55 -8.89 -6.49 2.69
N ASN A 56 -9.87 -6.82 3.54
CA ASN A 56 -9.86 -8.07 4.30
C ASN A 56 -9.97 -9.32 3.43
N GLN A 57 -10.70 -9.26 2.32
CA GLN A 57 -10.88 -10.42 1.43
C GLN A 57 -9.75 -10.60 0.44
N THR A 58 -9.19 -9.51 -0.09
CA THR A 58 -8.31 -9.53 -1.26
C THR A 58 -6.86 -9.20 -0.94
N ILE A 59 -6.59 -8.40 0.09
CA ILE A 59 -5.24 -7.90 0.38
C ILE A 59 -4.66 -8.56 1.63
N ARG A 60 -5.45 -8.60 2.71
CA ARG A 60 -5.02 -9.14 4.00
C ARG A 60 -4.62 -10.61 3.88
N GLY A 61 -3.39 -10.92 4.26
CA GLY A 61 -2.83 -12.28 4.22
C GLY A 61 -2.45 -12.80 2.84
N ARG A 62 -2.65 -12.01 1.77
CA ARG A 62 -2.27 -12.38 0.39
C ARG A 62 -0.99 -11.72 -0.10
N PHE A 63 -0.70 -10.52 0.42
CA PHE A 63 0.49 -9.77 0.05
C PHE A 63 1.41 -9.60 1.26
N ARG A 64 2.72 -9.55 0.98
CA ARG A 64 3.71 -9.20 2.01
C ARG A 64 3.51 -7.74 2.39
N TYR A 65 3.61 -7.46 3.68
CA TYR A 65 3.41 -6.12 4.21
C TYR A 65 4.41 -5.79 5.31
N ARG A 66 4.60 -4.48 5.54
CA ARG A 66 5.39 -3.95 6.64
C ARG A 66 4.69 -2.73 7.23
N PRO A 67 4.54 -2.64 8.57
CA PRO A 67 4.11 -1.41 9.22
C PRO A 67 5.20 -0.34 9.08
N ILE A 68 4.81 0.90 8.82
CA ILE A 68 5.75 2.04 8.81
C ILE A 68 5.40 2.97 9.98
N ALA A 69 6.39 3.24 10.84
CA ALA A 69 6.22 4.03 12.06
C ALA A 69 6.26 5.54 11.78
N ASN A 70 6.94 5.96 10.71
CA ASN A 70 7.03 7.33 10.26
C ASN A 70 6.55 7.43 8.81
N PHE A 71 5.64 8.36 8.53
CA PHE A 71 5.22 8.77 7.17
C PHE A 71 6.34 9.59 6.50
N GLU A 72 7.60 9.23 6.67
CA GLU A 72 8.66 9.80 5.85
C GLU A 72 8.52 9.15 4.48
N THR A 73 7.92 9.93 3.58
CA THR A 73 7.86 9.77 2.12
C THR A 73 8.89 8.75 1.67
N VAL A 74 8.41 7.64 1.07
CA VAL A 74 9.28 6.61 0.50
C VAL A 74 10.46 7.30 -0.18
N PRO A 75 11.70 7.15 0.31
CA PRO A 75 12.83 7.82 -0.31
C PRO A 75 12.91 7.34 -1.75
N GLN A 76 12.67 8.26 -2.68
CA GLN A 76 12.94 8.08 -4.10
C GLN A 76 14.47 7.97 -4.24
N GLY A 77 15.01 6.77 -4.03
CA GLY A 77 16.45 6.55 -4.16
C GLY A 77 17.10 5.59 -3.17
N VAL A 78 16.43 4.50 -2.75
CA VAL A 78 17.22 3.33 -2.32
C VAL A 78 17.63 2.60 -3.58
N GLU A 79 18.71 3.09 -4.19
CA GLU A 79 19.57 2.26 -5.02
C GLU A 79 19.92 1.03 -4.18
N MET A 80 19.46 -0.13 -4.62
CA MET A 80 20.00 -1.39 -4.15
C MET A 80 21.46 -1.39 -4.63
N PRO A 81 22.48 -1.41 -3.76
CA PRO A 81 23.79 -1.76 -4.26
C PRO A 81 23.66 -3.18 -4.81
N ALA A 82 23.83 -3.32 -6.12
CA ALA A 82 24.16 -4.59 -6.72
C ALA A 82 25.48 -5.03 -6.07
N GLN A 83 25.40 -5.86 -5.04
CA GLN A 83 26.55 -6.60 -4.54
C GLN A 83 26.35 -8.07 -4.87
N CYS A 84 26.54 -8.35 -6.16
CA CYS A 84 27.23 -9.56 -6.60
C CYS A 84 28.58 -9.11 -7.15
N HIS A 85 29.61 -9.03 -6.30
CA HIS A 85 30.98 -9.12 -6.77
C HIS A 85 31.78 -10.03 -5.83
N ARG A 86 31.78 -11.30 -6.26
CA ARG A 86 32.80 -12.34 -6.12
C ARG A 86 33.11 -12.88 -4.73
#